data_AF-A0A8H6GUY7-F1
#
_entry.id   AF-A0A8H6GUY7-F1
#
_cell.length_a   1.000
_cell.length_b   1.000
_cell.length_c   1.000
_cell.angle_alpha   90.00
_cell.angle_beta   90.00
_cell.angle_gamma   90.00
#
_symmetry.space_group_name_H-M   'P 1'
#
loop_
_entity.id
_entity.type
_entity.pdbx_description
1 polymer ?
#
loop_
_entity_poly.entity_id
_entity_poly.type
_entity_poly.pdbx_seq_one_letter_code
_entity_poly.pdbx_strand_id
1 'polypeptide(L)'
;MAYVSSGVIETPDTIDRSSTIEKLDFSQSPHTLDSASSFQVEFDVPYERQRITLNLKPSRNVVSRLTTVEHISSTDNHGVITDIQSQRPLLYKGVAFVNDIEKQTQRRVGWARVMMRYRQGRHVIEGTFTNDGTYHHISLDSNYRQARHIQDGQLKKRSQRMIVWKQAKDESVGGLSQRSSSDEPTCQAHRYNDRRRQASDDQDSHHPLLTRQDVNDWFDPRDVIGSTEGCPNSRRVALIGIAADCSYTAEFDNMQDARDNIISQVNIASQVYEDTFNIALAIQNLTMSDPSCPNDAPRSMPWNLPCTANVDINDRLNLFTQWRGRLRDDNAVWSLFSACRSGSTVGIAWIGSLCNRSRGSSWGRGGTASANVVVRTTSEWQVFAHELAHNLGASHDCTSGDCGTSGYSPSDDCCPRSETTCDARNQYIMNPQSSPGLEEFSPCTIGTICTGIGEEHVDTSCLVSEDEVPDINDSQCGNGIVEPGESCDCGGEERCPEDSCCNPSTCQLRSGADRFKRFSLPRKYSLL
;
A
#
# COMPACT_ATOMS: atom_id res chain seq x y z
N MET A 1 -16.87 11.06 -0.77
CA MET A 1 -16.00 10.25 0.09
C MET A 1 -16.69 8.93 0.35
N ALA A 2 -15.94 7.86 0.54
CA ALA A 2 -16.43 6.59 1.06
C ALA A 2 -15.51 6.09 2.17
N TYR A 3 -16.04 5.22 3.02
CA TYR A 3 -15.41 4.76 4.26
C TYR A 3 -15.44 3.25 4.34
N VAL A 4 -14.34 2.64 4.73
CA VAL A 4 -14.31 1.21 5.08
C VAL A 4 -14.18 1.02 6.57
N SER A 5 -14.97 0.09 7.12
CA SER A 5 -14.88 -0.31 8.53
C SER A 5 -14.05 -1.58 8.68
N SER A 6 -13.48 -1.81 9.87
CA SER A 6 -12.94 -3.11 10.26
C SER A 6 -14.08 -4.10 10.42
N GLY A 7 -14.07 -5.18 9.63
CA GLY A 7 -14.96 -6.33 9.80
C GLY A 7 -14.54 -7.25 10.96
N VAL A 8 -13.35 -7.05 11.49
CA VAL A 8 -12.81 -7.79 12.63
C VAL A 8 -12.93 -6.92 13.87
N ILE A 9 -13.74 -7.35 14.85
CA ILE A 9 -13.49 -6.95 16.24
C ILE A 9 -12.14 -7.58 16.56
N GLU A 10 -11.10 -6.77 16.74
CA GLU A 10 -9.77 -7.21 17.17
C GLU A 10 -9.84 -7.78 18.59
N THR A 11 -10.50 -8.92 18.70
CA THR A 11 -10.38 -9.82 19.83
C THR A 11 -9.12 -10.66 19.59
N PRO A 12 -8.36 -10.99 20.63
CA PRO A 12 -7.20 -11.88 20.55
C PRO A 12 -7.50 -13.27 19.95
N ASP A 13 -8.78 -13.60 19.72
CA ASP A 13 -9.29 -14.94 19.43
C ASP A 13 -9.66 -15.18 17.96
N THR A 14 -9.29 -14.29 17.01
CA THR A 14 -9.36 -14.69 15.60
C THR A 14 -8.49 -15.93 15.39
N ILE A 15 -9.10 -17.05 15.01
CA ILE A 15 -8.42 -18.34 14.83
C ILE A 15 -7.48 -18.22 13.63
N ASP A 16 -6.28 -17.73 13.87
CA ASP A 16 -5.17 -17.78 12.93
C ASP A 16 -4.57 -19.18 12.99
N ARG A 17 -4.34 -19.77 11.82
CA ARG A 17 -3.36 -20.85 11.72
C ARG A 17 -2.02 -20.19 11.48
N SER A 18 -1.17 -20.19 12.50
CA SER A 18 0.18 -19.63 12.43
C SER A 18 1.23 -20.65 12.86
N SER A 19 2.44 -20.50 12.32
CA SER A 19 3.60 -21.30 12.69
C SER A 19 4.89 -20.53 12.41
N THR A 20 5.96 -20.89 13.12
CA THR A 20 7.29 -20.32 12.85
C THR A 20 7.91 -21.00 11.61
N ILE A 21 8.49 -20.19 10.72
CA ILE A 21 9.41 -20.69 9.69
C ILE A 21 10.78 -20.85 10.33
N GLU A 22 11.23 -22.09 10.50
CA GLU A 22 12.51 -22.40 11.14
C GLU A 22 13.70 -22.19 10.20
N LYS A 23 13.52 -22.51 8.91
CA LYS A 23 14.57 -22.50 7.90
C LYS A 23 14.04 -22.04 6.54
N LEU A 24 14.87 -21.29 5.83
CA LEU A 24 14.71 -20.97 4.40
C LEU A 24 15.81 -21.71 3.64
N ASP A 25 15.44 -22.49 2.63
CA ASP A 25 16.35 -23.19 1.73
C ASP A 25 16.38 -22.46 0.38
N PHE A 26 17.49 -21.80 0.06
CA PHE A 26 17.65 -21.06 -1.18
C PHE A 26 18.32 -21.92 -2.27
N SER A 27 17.87 -21.77 -3.52
CA SER A 27 18.48 -22.44 -4.69
C SER A 27 19.89 -21.93 -5.01
N GLN A 28 20.26 -20.76 -4.49
CA GLN A 28 21.57 -20.14 -4.64
C GLN A 28 22.00 -19.49 -3.32
N SER A 29 23.26 -19.06 -3.23
CA SER A 29 23.74 -18.36 -2.04
C SER A 29 22.92 -17.09 -1.82
N PRO A 30 22.28 -16.90 -0.65
CA PRO A 30 21.45 -15.73 -0.45
C PRO A 30 22.28 -14.44 -0.36
N HIS A 31 23.58 -14.54 -0.04
CA HIS A 31 24.51 -13.40 -0.05
C HIS A 31 24.85 -12.88 -1.44
N THR A 32 24.59 -13.67 -2.49
CA THR A 32 24.77 -13.24 -3.89
C THR A 32 23.46 -12.78 -4.51
N LEU A 33 22.38 -12.71 -3.74
CA LEU A 33 21.10 -12.20 -4.23
C LEU A 33 21.14 -10.68 -4.31
N ASP A 34 20.68 -10.19 -5.44
CA ASP A 34 20.58 -8.78 -5.76
C ASP A 34 19.24 -8.44 -6.41
N SER A 35 19.08 -7.18 -6.77
CA SER A 35 17.90 -6.61 -7.40
C SER A 35 17.56 -7.22 -8.77
N ALA A 36 18.49 -7.91 -9.43
CA ALA A 36 18.29 -8.56 -10.73
C ALA A 36 18.11 -10.09 -10.63
N SER A 37 18.41 -10.66 -9.47
CA SER A 37 18.45 -12.10 -9.25
C SER A 37 17.07 -12.75 -9.36
N SER A 38 17.02 -13.89 -10.05
CA SER A 38 15.89 -14.82 -10.00
C SER A 38 16.32 -16.10 -9.29
N PHE A 39 15.52 -16.58 -8.35
CA PHE A 39 15.90 -17.70 -7.48
C PHE A 39 14.68 -18.43 -6.95
N GLN A 40 14.90 -19.58 -6.31
CA GLN A 40 13.87 -20.30 -5.58
C GLN A 40 14.17 -20.28 -4.09
N VAL A 41 13.12 -20.16 -3.28
CA VAL A 41 13.21 -20.33 -1.82
C VAL A 41 12.16 -21.32 -1.36
N GLU A 42 12.59 -22.27 -0.52
CA GLU A 42 11.72 -23.28 0.06
C GLU A 42 11.64 -23.14 1.58
N PHE A 43 10.46 -23.44 2.12
CA PHE A 43 10.23 -23.51 3.56
C PHE A 43 9.02 -24.39 3.87
N ASP A 44 8.97 -24.87 5.10
CA ASP A 44 7.85 -25.67 5.59
C ASP A 44 6.75 -24.77 6.16
N VAL A 45 5.50 -25.16 5.92
CA VAL A 45 4.30 -24.59 6.55
C VAL A 45 3.67 -25.68 7.44
N PRO A 46 4.12 -25.82 8.70
CA PRO A 46 3.76 -26.92 9.58
C PRO A 46 2.26 -27.19 9.73
N TYR A 47 1.43 -26.14 9.85
CA TYR A 47 -0.01 -26.31 10.04
C TYR A 47 -0.75 -26.81 8.79
N GLU A 48 -0.14 -26.73 7.60
CA GLU A 48 -0.65 -27.34 6.37
C GLU A 48 0.01 -28.68 6.07
N ARG A 49 1.09 -29.04 6.80
CA ARG A 49 1.95 -30.20 6.51
C ARG A 49 2.47 -30.18 5.07
N GLN A 50 2.76 -28.98 4.56
CA GLN A 50 3.22 -28.77 3.20
C GLN A 50 4.57 -28.06 3.21
N ARG A 51 5.40 -28.39 2.23
CA ARG A 51 6.61 -27.65 1.90
C ARG A 51 6.32 -26.79 0.68
N ILE A 52 6.56 -25.50 0.81
CA ILE A 52 6.28 -24.49 -0.21
C ILE A 52 7.58 -24.12 -0.90
N THR A 53 7.55 -24.01 -2.23
CA THR A 53 8.61 -23.42 -3.03
C THR A 53 8.09 -22.15 -3.70
N LEU A 54 8.79 -21.04 -3.52
CA LEU A 54 8.53 -19.78 -4.20
C LEU A 54 9.57 -19.58 -5.30
N ASN A 55 9.13 -19.53 -6.56
CA ASN A 55 9.98 -19.18 -7.70
C ASN A 55 9.88 -17.67 -7.93
N LEU A 56 10.93 -16.96 -7.54
CA LEU A 56 10.95 -15.51 -7.40
C LEU A 56 11.80 -14.85 -8.49
N LYS A 57 11.29 -13.75 -9.03
CA LYS A 57 11.96 -12.83 -9.94
C LYS A 57 11.81 -11.40 -9.42
N PRO A 58 12.67 -10.45 -9.84
CA PRO A 58 12.57 -9.06 -9.40
C PRO A 58 11.17 -8.47 -9.62
N SER A 59 10.65 -7.79 -8.60
CA SER A 59 9.45 -6.97 -8.68
C SER A 59 9.87 -5.55 -9.02
N ARG A 60 9.89 -5.23 -10.32
CA ARG A 60 10.23 -3.89 -10.81
C ARG A 60 9.17 -2.87 -10.41
N ASN A 61 9.58 -1.62 -10.29
CA ASN A 61 8.71 -0.44 -10.24
C ASN A 61 7.86 -0.24 -8.98
N VAL A 62 8.00 -1.04 -7.91
CA VAL A 62 7.24 -0.78 -6.66
C VAL A 62 7.76 0.46 -5.92
N VAL A 63 9.04 0.74 -6.06
CA VAL A 63 9.69 1.95 -5.54
C VAL A 63 10.40 2.59 -6.72
N SER A 64 10.21 3.89 -6.94
CA SER A 64 10.83 4.63 -8.04
C SER A 64 12.28 4.99 -7.69
N ARG A 65 13.18 5.18 -8.69
CA ARG A 65 14.50 5.77 -8.39
C ARG A 65 14.40 7.16 -7.75
N LEU A 66 13.32 7.88 -8.01
CA LEU A 66 13.10 9.23 -7.49
C LEU A 66 12.45 9.23 -6.10
N THR A 67 12.33 8.08 -5.42
CA THR A 67 11.71 8.05 -4.10
C THR A 67 12.47 8.91 -3.10
N THR A 68 11.92 10.09 -2.83
CA THR A 68 12.42 10.96 -1.78
C THR A 68 11.86 10.49 -0.45
N VAL A 69 12.73 10.10 0.48
CA VAL A 69 12.32 9.91 1.89
C VAL A 69 12.59 11.19 2.64
N GLU A 70 11.52 11.84 3.07
CA GLU A 70 11.61 12.98 3.97
C GLU A 70 11.36 12.50 5.40
N HIS A 71 12.39 12.59 6.24
CA HIS A 71 12.31 12.26 7.66
C HIS A 71 12.23 13.54 8.49
N ILE A 72 11.27 13.61 9.39
CA ILE A 72 10.86 14.90 9.95
C ILE A 72 10.74 14.80 11.47
N SER A 73 11.63 15.54 12.13
CA SER A 73 11.69 15.63 13.60
C SER A 73 10.57 16.49 14.18
N SER A 74 10.12 16.13 15.38
CA SER A 74 9.15 16.91 16.16
C SER A 74 9.65 18.33 16.53
N THR A 75 10.96 18.60 16.43
CA THR A 75 11.56 19.90 16.82
C THR A 75 11.96 20.80 15.65
N ASP A 76 12.07 20.26 14.43
CA ASP A 76 12.56 21.00 13.27
C ASP A 76 11.50 21.00 12.16
N ASN A 77 11.04 22.18 11.76
CA ASN A 77 10.10 22.36 10.64
C ASN A 77 10.73 22.09 9.26
N HIS A 78 11.99 21.67 9.23
CA HIS A 78 12.75 21.36 8.03
C HIS A 78 13.04 19.85 8.01
N GLY A 79 12.43 19.13 7.06
CA GLY A 79 12.66 17.70 6.89
C GLY A 79 14.10 17.41 6.47
N VAL A 80 14.68 16.37 7.06
CA VAL A 80 15.92 15.78 6.57
C VAL A 80 15.56 14.87 5.41
N ILE A 81 15.78 15.36 4.19
CA ILE A 81 15.68 14.52 2.99
C ILE A 81 16.83 13.53 3.04
N THR A 82 16.50 12.26 3.24
CA THR A 82 17.46 11.17 3.18
C THR A 82 17.18 10.40 1.90
N ASP A 83 18.15 10.40 0.98
CA ASP A 83 18.06 9.54 -0.20
C ASP A 83 18.14 8.05 0.23
N ILE A 84 17.32 7.21 -0.38
CA ILE A 84 17.16 5.77 -0.15
C ILE A 84 18.39 5.04 -0.72
N GLN A 85 19.59 5.32 -0.20
CA GLN A 85 20.80 4.75 -0.78
C GLN A 85 21.28 3.53 0.01
N SER A 86 21.32 3.57 1.36
CA SER A 86 22.17 2.62 2.09
C SER A 86 21.55 1.26 2.49
N GLN A 87 20.23 1.07 2.43
CA GLN A 87 19.54 -0.18 2.80
C GLN A 87 18.23 -0.37 2.01
N ARG A 88 18.34 -0.73 0.73
CA ARG A 88 17.18 -0.99 -0.13
C ARG A 88 16.61 -2.40 0.14
N PRO A 89 15.30 -2.54 0.43
CA PRO A 89 14.68 -3.86 0.48
C PRO A 89 14.63 -4.47 -0.93
N LEU A 90 14.98 -5.76 -1.05
CA LEU A 90 14.92 -6.47 -2.32
C LEU A 90 13.49 -6.99 -2.52
N LEU A 91 12.81 -6.51 -3.56
CA LEU A 91 11.42 -6.85 -3.83
C LEU A 91 11.32 -7.88 -4.94
N TYR A 92 10.59 -8.95 -4.68
CA TYR A 92 10.41 -10.05 -5.60
C TYR A 92 8.94 -10.39 -5.77
N LYS A 93 8.58 -10.84 -6.97
CA LYS A 93 7.30 -11.43 -7.31
C LYS A 93 7.51 -12.76 -8.00
N GLY A 94 6.54 -13.65 -7.93
CA GLY A 94 6.78 -15.02 -8.35
C GLY A 94 5.57 -15.92 -8.30
N VAL A 95 5.85 -17.22 -8.45
CA VAL A 95 4.87 -18.29 -8.45
C VAL A 95 5.12 -19.19 -7.25
N ALA A 96 4.06 -19.55 -6.55
CA ALA A 96 4.08 -20.47 -5.42
C ALA A 96 3.77 -21.91 -5.88
N PHE A 97 4.52 -22.86 -5.34
CA PHE A 97 4.39 -24.29 -5.59
C PHE A 97 4.30 -25.06 -4.27
N VAL A 98 3.51 -26.13 -4.24
CA VAL A 98 3.53 -27.14 -3.18
C VAL A 98 4.39 -28.30 -3.65
N ASN A 99 5.30 -28.75 -2.79
CA ASN A 99 6.16 -29.89 -3.04
C ASN A 99 5.50 -31.18 -2.54
N ASP A 100 5.36 -32.16 -3.43
CA ASP A 100 5.03 -33.54 -3.07
C ASP A 100 6.36 -34.28 -2.82
N ILE A 101 6.70 -34.44 -1.54
CA ILE A 101 7.98 -35.04 -1.11
C ILE A 101 8.07 -36.51 -1.53
N GLU A 102 6.94 -37.23 -1.55
CA GLU A 102 6.90 -38.66 -1.90
C GLU A 102 7.11 -38.87 -3.40
N LYS A 103 6.52 -38.01 -4.23
CA LYS A 103 6.59 -38.11 -5.69
C LYS A 103 7.72 -37.30 -6.32
N GLN A 104 8.42 -36.48 -5.54
CA GLN A 104 9.41 -35.52 -6.02
C GLN A 104 8.86 -34.59 -7.13
N THR A 105 7.59 -34.20 -7.00
CA THR A 105 6.91 -33.33 -7.97
C THR A 105 6.51 -32.00 -7.33
N GLN A 106 6.46 -30.95 -8.14
CA GLN A 106 5.95 -29.64 -7.73
C GLN A 106 4.64 -29.34 -8.44
N ARG A 107 3.65 -28.85 -7.70
CA ARG A 107 2.37 -28.39 -8.24
C ARG A 107 2.24 -26.89 -8.06
N ARG A 108 1.94 -26.15 -9.13
CA ARG A 108 1.66 -24.72 -9.06
C ARG A 108 0.37 -24.51 -8.26
N VAL A 109 0.43 -23.67 -7.23
CA VAL A 109 -0.70 -23.39 -6.33
C VAL A 109 -1.08 -21.92 -6.27
N GLY A 110 -0.20 -21.02 -6.75
CA GLY A 110 -0.49 -19.61 -6.65
C GLY A 110 0.66 -18.70 -7.09
N TRP A 111 0.60 -17.47 -6.62
CA TRP A 111 1.59 -16.42 -6.79
C TRP A 111 2.26 -16.09 -5.46
N ALA A 112 3.37 -15.36 -5.50
CA ALA A 112 4.01 -14.82 -4.31
C ALA A 112 4.54 -13.41 -4.55
N ARG A 113 4.46 -12.56 -3.54
CA ARG A 113 5.15 -11.27 -3.46
C ARG A 113 5.84 -11.16 -2.14
N VAL A 114 7.16 -11.00 -2.20
CA VAL A 114 7.97 -10.98 -1.01
C VAL A 114 9.02 -9.89 -1.05
N MET A 115 9.28 -9.34 0.11
CA MET A 115 10.40 -8.48 0.41
C MET A 115 11.45 -9.30 1.14
N MET A 116 12.67 -9.29 0.63
CA MET A 116 13.83 -9.89 1.28
C MET A 116 14.70 -8.83 1.93
N ARG A 117 15.18 -9.13 3.14
CA ARG A 117 16.09 -8.27 3.89
C ARG A 117 17.23 -9.07 4.48
N TYR A 118 18.36 -8.42 4.67
CA TYR A 118 19.48 -8.96 5.43
C TYR A 118 19.55 -8.29 6.80
N ARG A 119 19.29 -9.04 7.87
CA ARG A 119 19.31 -8.53 9.25
C ARG A 119 20.18 -9.42 10.13
N GLN A 120 21.14 -8.80 10.83
CA GLN A 120 21.96 -9.43 11.87
C GLN A 120 22.56 -10.78 11.45
N GLY A 121 23.02 -10.90 10.20
CA GLY A 121 23.66 -12.10 9.68
C GLY A 121 22.72 -13.14 9.04
N ARG A 122 21.42 -12.87 8.92
CA ARG A 122 20.43 -13.77 8.30
C ARG A 122 19.56 -13.05 7.29
N HIS A 123 19.17 -13.77 6.24
CA HIS A 123 18.13 -13.33 5.31
C HIS A 123 16.76 -13.62 5.91
N VAL A 124 15.89 -12.62 5.91
CA VAL A 124 14.49 -12.72 6.32
C VAL A 124 13.60 -12.35 5.14
N ILE A 125 12.45 -13.00 5.06
CA ILE A 125 11.44 -12.77 4.03
C ILE A 125 10.18 -12.30 4.75
N GLU A 126 9.55 -11.24 4.24
CA GLU A 126 8.19 -10.84 4.57
C GLU A 126 7.38 -10.72 3.28
N GLY A 127 6.07 -10.95 3.33
CA GLY A 127 5.22 -10.81 2.16
C GLY A 127 4.03 -11.76 2.18
N THR A 128 3.47 -12.04 1.01
CA THR A 128 2.27 -12.84 0.84
C THR A 128 2.45 -13.85 -0.29
N PHE A 129 1.90 -15.04 -0.15
CA PHE A 129 1.77 -16.01 -1.23
C PHE A 129 0.40 -16.68 -1.20
N THR A 130 -0.01 -17.23 -2.33
CA THR A 130 -1.27 -17.98 -2.44
C THR A 130 -1.03 -19.47 -2.57
N ASN A 131 -1.90 -20.24 -1.92
CA ASN A 131 -1.94 -21.69 -1.99
C ASN A 131 -3.38 -22.12 -2.28
N ASP A 132 -3.66 -22.50 -3.52
CA ASP A 132 -4.99 -22.93 -4.01
C ASP A 132 -6.10 -21.93 -3.64
N GLY A 133 -5.84 -20.64 -3.89
CA GLY A 133 -6.77 -19.54 -3.59
C GLY A 133 -6.80 -19.11 -2.11
N THR A 134 -6.01 -19.73 -1.23
CA THR A 134 -5.84 -19.30 0.16
C THR A 134 -4.56 -18.51 0.32
N TYR A 135 -4.67 -17.28 0.83
CA TYR A 135 -3.51 -16.44 1.00
C TYR A 135 -2.84 -16.69 2.36
N HIS A 136 -1.54 -16.57 2.32
CA HIS A 136 -0.63 -16.84 3.40
C HIS A 136 0.30 -15.65 3.52
N HIS A 137 0.45 -15.16 4.75
CA HIS A 137 1.32 -14.05 5.06
C HIS A 137 2.57 -14.56 5.76
N ILE A 138 3.69 -13.96 5.42
CA ILE A 138 4.98 -14.14 6.08
C ILE A 138 5.33 -12.81 6.70
N SER A 139 5.50 -12.77 8.01
CA SER A 139 5.81 -11.56 8.76
C SER A 139 6.86 -11.85 9.82
N LEU A 140 7.61 -10.84 10.25
CA LEU A 140 8.35 -10.95 11.50
C LEU A 140 7.39 -11.09 12.68
N ASP A 141 7.79 -11.87 13.68
CA ASP A 141 7.02 -12.08 14.92
C ASP A 141 6.67 -10.75 15.62
N SER A 142 7.56 -9.75 15.57
CA SER A 142 7.28 -8.41 16.10
C SER A 142 6.14 -7.72 15.35
N ASN A 143 6.20 -7.69 14.01
CA ASN A 143 5.18 -7.07 13.18
C ASN A 143 3.82 -7.80 13.30
N TYR A 144 3.84 -9.13 13.30
CA TYR A 144 2.65 -9.96 13.47
C TYR A 144 1.95 -9.70 14.81
N ARG A 145 2.69 -9.66 15.92
CA ARG A 145 2.12 -9.40 17.26
C ARG A 145 1.57 -7.99 17.40
N GLN A 146 2.29 -7.01 16.87
CA GLN A 146 1.92 -5.60 16.98
C GLN A 146 0.65 -5.30 16.17
N ALA A 147 0.54 -5.84 14.95
CA ALA A 147 -0.67 -5.71 14.14
C ALA A 147 -1.92 -6.28 14.83
N ARG A 148 -1.75 -7.29 15.68
CA ARG A 148 -2.82 -8.00 16.42
C ARG A 148 -3.05 -7.45 17.84
N HIS A 149 -2.33 -6.43 18.28
CA HIS A 149 -2.37 -5.90 19.66
C HIS A 149 -2.17 -6.98 20.74
N ILE A 150 -1.34 -8.00 20.46
CA ILE A 150 -1.06 -9.08 21.42
C ILE A 150 -0.18 -8.53 22.55
N GLN A 151 -0.73 -8.41 23.77
CA GLN A 151 0.00 -7.87 24.92
C GLN A 151 1.19 -8.75 25.35
N ASP A 152 2.31 -8.09 25.65
CA ASP A 152 3.65 -8.64 25.94
C ASP A 152 3.79 -9.23 27.37
N GLY A 153 2.80 -10.01 27.82
CA GLY A 153 2.72 -10.52 29.20
C GLY A 153 3.37 -11.88 29.47
N GLN A 154 3.84 -12.62 28.47
CA GLN A 154 4.19 -14.05 28.65
C GLN A 154 5.48 -14.54 27.96
N LEU A 155 6.12 -13.78 27.06
CA LEU A 155 7.27 -14.28 26.30
C LEU A 155 8.31 -13.18 26.04
N LYS A 156 9.61 -13.55 26.14
CA LYS A 156 10.71 -12.67 25.76
C LYS A 156 10.56 -12.27 24.29
N LYS A 157 10.57 -10.95 23.99
CA LYS A 157 10.65 -10.35 22.65
C LYS A 157 11.70 -11.11 21.82
N ARG A 158 11.26 -11.92 20.86
CA ARG A 158 12.12 -12.62 19.89
C ARG A 158 11.78 -12.09 18.50
N SER A 159 12.07 -10.81 18.28
CA SER A 159 11.83 -10.02 17.04
C SER A 159 12.44 -10.59 15.74
N GLN A 160 13.03 -11.79 15.79
CA GLN A 160 13.85 -12.38 14.71
C GLN A 160 13.22 -13.62 14.07
N ARG A 161 12.07 -14.09 14.56
CA ARG A 161 11.39 -15.25 13.98
C ARG A 161 10.46 -14.80 12.87
N MET A 162 10.46 -15.54 11.77
CA MET A 162 9.45 -15.39 10.72
C MET A 162 8.26 -16.26 11.08
N ILE A 163 7.07 -15.68 11.02
CA ILE A 163 5.79 -16.35 11.22
C ILE A 163 5.12 -16.44 9.87
N VAL A 164 4.79 -17.66 9.45
CA VAL A 164 3.82 -17.90 8.38
C VAL A 164 2.46 -18.05 9.02
N TRP A 165 1.47 -17.35 8.52
CA TRP A 165 0.13 -17.39 9.04
C TRP A 165 -0.91 -17.21 7.94
N LYS A 166 -2.09 -17.78 8.18
CA LYS A 166 -3.30 -17.48 7.44
C LYS A 166 -4.45 -17.28 8.41
N GLN A 167 -5.38 -16.43 8.04
CA GLN A 167 -6.60 -16.27 8.80
C GLN A 167 -7.60 -17.36 8.41
N ALA A 168 -8.16 -18.09 9.38
CA ALA A 168 -9.21 -19.06 9.08
C ALA A 168 -10.50 -18.31 8.70
N LYS A 169 -11.09 -18.66 7.55
CA LYS A 169 -12.49 -18.31 7.26
C LYS A 169 -13.36 -19.07 8.25
N ASP A 170 -14.11 -18.36 9.08
CA ASP A 170 -15.10 -19.00 9.94
C ASP A 170 -16.26 -19.49 9.06
N GLU A 171 -16.23 -20.78 8.69
CA GLU A 171 -17.31 -21.42 7.91
C GLU A 171 -18.58 -21.62 8.75
N SER A 172 -18.55 -21.33 10.06
CA SER A 172 -19.67 -21.59 10.99
C SER A 172 -20.61 -20.40 11.23
N VAL A 173 -20.32 -19.22 10.68
CA VAL A 173 -21.14 -18.02 10.88
C VAL A 173 -21.79 -17.61 9.57
N GLY A 174 -22.84 -18.35 9.20
CA GLY A 174 -23.91 -17.79 8.38
C GLY A 174 -24.52 -16.62 9.14
N GLY A 175 -24.20 -15.40 8.70
CA GLY A 175 -24.62 -14.16 9.33
C GLY A 175 -23.66 -13.70 10.42
N LEU A 176 -22.72 -12.82 10.06
CA LEU A 176 -22.06 -11.95 11.05
C LEU A 176 -23.18 -11.28 11.83
N SER A 177 -23.40 -11.73 13.07
CA SER A 177 -24.39 -11.12 13.95
C SER A 177 -23.92 -9.70 14.22
N GLN A 178 -24.61 -8.73 13.60
CA GLN A 178 -24.59 -7.32 13.95
C GLN A 178 -24.62 -7.21 15.47
N ARG A 179 -23.48 -6.88 16.07
CA ARG A 179 -23.44 -6.42 17.45
C ARG A 179 -23.26 -4.91 17.40
N SER A 180 -24.39 -4.20 17.34
CA SER A 180 -24.65 -2.88 17.93
C SER A 180 -23.40 -2.02 18.16
N SER A 181 -22.69 -1.68 17.08
CA SER A 181 -22.03 -0.39 16.97
C SER A 181 -23.12 0.59 16.54
N SER A 182 -23.17 1.79 17.11
CA SER A 182 -24.14 2.82 16.72
C SER A 182 -24.01 3.27 15.26
N ASP A 183 -22.94 2.86 14.57
CA ASP A 183 -22.70 3.09 13.15
C ASP A 183 -22.82 1.77 12.39
N GLU A 184 -23.99 1.53 11.77
CA GLU A 184 -24.15 0.47 10.77
C GLU A 184 -23.25 0.80 9.55
N PRO A 185 -22.44 -0.14 9.05
CA PRO A 185 -21.69 0.07 7.81
C PRO A 185 -22.70 0.22 6.67
N THR A 186 -22.82 1.43 6.14
CA THR A 186 -23.73 1.72 5.02
C THR A 186 -22.93 1.99 3.76
N CYS A 187 -23.51 1.70 2.60
CA CYS A 187 -22.97 2.13 1.30
C CYS A 187 -23.03 3.65 1.08
N GLN A 188 -23.34 4.45 2.10
CA GLN A 188 -23.48 5.90 1.96
C GLN A 188 -22.11 6.56 1.73
N ALA A 189 -21.82 6.82 0.46
CA ALA A 189 -20.77 7.74 0.09
C ALA A 189 -21.26 9.18 0.32
N HIS A 190 -20.76 9.86 1.35
CA HIS A 190 -21.01 11.30 1.51
C HIS A 190 -20.33 12.06 0.35
N ARG A 191 -21.12 12.45 -0.65
CA ARG A 191 -20.69 13.34 -1.73
C ARG A 191 -20.49 14.75 -1.15
N TYR A 192 -19.35 15.38 -1.47
CA TYR A 192 -18.95 16.67 -0.88
C TYR A 192 -20.03 17.72 -1.08
N ASN A 193 -20.53 18.29 0.02
CA ASN A 193 -21.52 19.36 0.01
C ASN A 193 -20.86 20.59 0.65
N ASP A 194 -20.47 21.56 -0.17
CA ASP A 194 -19.73 22.77 0.22
C ASP A 194 -20.62 23.82 0.92
N ARG A 195 -21.50 23.38 1.84
CA ARG A 195 -22.53 24.23 2.46
C ARG A 195 -22.20 24.71 3.87
N ARG A 196 -20.97 24.54 4.35
CA ARG A 196 -20.59 25.04 5.68
C ARG A 196 -19.96 26.44 5.65
N ARG A 197 -20.52 27.37 4.87
CA ARG A 197 -20.41 28.82 5.06
C ARG A 197 -21.62 29.56 4.48
N GLN A 198 -22.73 29.59 5.22
CA GLN A 198 -23.61 30.77 5.33
C GLN A 198 -24.78 30.44 6.26
N ALA A 199 -24.68 30.93 7.50
CA ALA A 199 -25.86 31.20 8.30
C ALA A 199 -26.18 32.70 8.15
N SER A 200 -27.48 33.00 8.04
CA SER A 200 -28.17 34.30 7.98
C SER A 200 -27.94 35.19 6.75
N ASP A 201 -28.87 35.15 5.78
CA ASP A 201 -29.89 36.21 5.67
C ASP A 201 -30.96 35.84 4.62
N ASP A 202 -32.23 36.03 4.99
CA ASP A 202 -33.38 36.00 4.09
C ASP A 202 -33.39 37.28 3.23
N GLN A 203 -33.45 37.16 1.90
CA GLN A 203 -34.43 37.88 1.07
C GLN A 203 -34.31 37.55 -0.43
N ASP A 204 -35.50 37.43 -1.00
CA ASP A 204 -35.89 37.20 -2.38
C ASP A 204 -35.20 38.12 -3.41
N SER A 205 -34.71 37.57 -4.53
CA SER A 205 -34.75 38.18 -5.88
C SER A 205 -33.98 37.38 -6.93
N HIS A 206 -34.61 37.24 -8.09
CA HIS A 206 -34.16 36.56 -9.31
C HIS A 206 -32.74 36.91 -9.80
N HIS A 207 -31.91 35.88 -10.05
CA HIS A 207 -30.85 35.90 -11.06
C HIS A 207 -30.55 34.50 -11.61
N PRO A 208 -30.04 34.40 -12.86
CA PRO A 208 -30.40 33.34 -13.81
C PRO A 208 -29.51 32.09 -13.76
N LEU A 209 -30.12 30.94 -14.06
CA LEU A 209 -29.50 29.74 -14.62
C LEU A 209 -28.24 29.22 -13.92
N LEU A 210 -28.37 28.83 -12.65
CA LEU A 210 -27.55 27.75 -12.09
C LEU A 210 -28.32 26.45 -12.29
N THR A 211 -28.04 25.77 -13.39
CA THR A 211 -28.50 24.40 -13.64
C THR A 211 -28.05 23.51 -12.49
N ARG A 212 -29.03 23.03 -11.73
CA ARG A 212 -28.96 21.87 -10.84
C ARG A 212 -28.49 20.67 -11.68
N GLN A 213 -27.19 20.37 -11.68
CA GLN A 213 -26.69 19.13 -12.25
C GLN A 213 -26.66 18.08 -11.14
N ASP A 214 -27.74 17.32 -11.08
CA ASP A 214 -27.77 16.00 -10.46
C ASP A 214 -26.72 15.11 -11.13
N VAL A 215 -26.20 14.15 -10.36
CA VAL A 215 -25.20 13.14 -10.76
C VAL A 215 -25.83 12.07 -11.68
N ASN A 216 -26.67 12.49 -12.63
CA ASN A 216 -27.30 11.66 -13.66
C ASN A 216 -26.34 11.34 -14.84
N ASP A 217 -25.04 11.57 -14.67
CA ASP A 217 -24.02 11.45 -15.72
C ASP A 217 -22.94 10.41 -15.37
N TRP A 218 -23.15 9.64 -14.29
CA TRP A 218 -22.38 8.44 -13.97
C TRP A 218 -23.20 7.23 -14.45
N PHE A 219 -22.59 6.32 -15.22
CA PHE A 219 -23.28 5.13 -15.73
C PHE A 219 -23.79 4.24 -14.59
N ASP A 220 -24.83 3.43 -14.86
CA ASP A 220 -25.30 2.42 -13.92
C ASP A 220 -24.24 1.30 -13.83
N PRO A 221 -23.68 1.01 -12.64
CA PRO A 221 -22.70 -0.07 -12.47
C PRO A 221 -23.20 -1.44 -12.96
N ARG A 222 -24.53 -1.66 -13.05
CA ARG A 222 -25.14 -2.88 -13.59
C ARG A 222 -24.88 -3.09 -15.07
N ASP A 223 -24.74 -2.02 -15.84
CA ASP A 223 -24.58 -2.10 -17.30
C ASP A 223 -23.17 -2.49 -17.73
N VAL A 224 -22.20 -2.44 -16.79
CA VAL A 224 -20.77 -2.61 -17.09
C VAL A 224 -20.13 -3.79 -16.36
N ILE A 225 -20.92 -4.62 -15.67
CA ILE A 225 -20.40 -5.71 -14.82
C ILE A 225 -19.46 -6.63 -15.61
N GLY A 226 -18.23 -6.75 -15.14
CA GLY A 226 -17.19 -7.60 -15.71
C GLY A 226 -16.58 -7.06 -17.01
N SER A 227 -17.04 -5.91 -17.51
CA SER A 227 -16.42 -5.25 -18.66
C SER A 227 -15.01 -4.77 -18.28
N THR A 228 -14.05 -5.03 -19.16
CA THR A 228 -12.70 -4.47 -19.07
C THR A 228 -12.48 -3.37 -20.10
N GLU A 229 -13.52 -2.95 -20.82
CA GLU A 229 -13.45 -1.87 -21.79
C GLU A 229 -13.10 -0.55 -21.08
N GLY A 230 -12.12 0.17 -21.62
CA GLY A 230 -11.56 1.40 -21.02
C GLY A 230 -10.32 1.19 -20.15
N CYS A 231 -10.09 0.00 -19.61
CA CYS A 231 -8.84 -0.28 -18.91
C CYS A 231 -7.61 -0.30 -19.85
N PRO A 232 -6.41 0.05 -19.36
CA PRO A 232 -5.20 0.09 -20.17
C PRO A 232 -4.85 -1.27 -20.82
N ASN A 233 -4.78 -1.30 -22.16
CA ASN A 233 -4.36 -2.49 -22.92
C ASN A 233 -2.87 -2.83 -22.74
N SER A 234 -2.07 -1.83 -22.38
CA SER A 234 -0.65 -1.96 -22.07
C SER A 234 -0.39 -1.48 -20.66
N ARG A 235 0.58 -2.10 -20.00
CA ARG A 235 0.87 -1.82 -18.60
C ARG A 235 1.19 -0.36 -18.34
N ARG A 236 0.49 0.22 -17.37
CA ARG A 236 0.70 1.58 -16.88
C ARG A 236 1.22 1.54 -15.46
N VAL A 237 1.87 2.61 -15.03
CA VAL A 237 2.37 2.76 -13.66
C VAL A 237 1.75 3.99 -13.02
N ALA A 238 1.11 3.79 -11.87
CA ALA A 238 0.66 4.86 -11.00
C ALA A 238 1.80 5.20 -10.01
N LEU A 239 2.41 6.36 -10.20
CA LEU A 239 3.33 6.93 -9.22
C LEU A 239 2.51 7.44 -8.03
N ILE A 240 2.80 6.98 -6.82
CA ILE A 240 2.05 7.31 -5.61
C ILE A 240 2.94 8.01 -4.58
N GLY A 241 2.36 8.95 -3.87
CA GLY A 241 2.93 9.54 -2.67
C GLY A 241 2.39 8.83 -1.43
N ILE A 242 3.25 8.55 -0.45
CA ILE A 242 2.83 8.02 0.84
C ILE A 242 3.33 8.94 1.95
N ALA A 243 2.46 9.25 2.89
CA ALA A 243 2.79 9.93 4.12
C ALA A 243 2.51 9.01 5.30
N ALA A 244 3.41 8.94 6.28
CA ALA A 244 3.20 8.26 7.54
C ALA A 244 3.23 9.28 8.68
N ASP A 245 2.16 9.33 9.47
CA ASP A 245 2.12 10.18 10.66
C ASP A 245 2.90 9.57 11.83
N CYS A 246 3.11 10.38 12.86
CA CYS A 246 3.81 9.99 14.07
C CYS A 246 3.18 8.78 14.77
N SER A 247 1.86 8.63 14.69
CA SER A 247 1.16 7.50 15.31
C SER A 247 1.49 6.20 14.59
N TYR A 248 1.59 6.24 13.26
CA TYR A 248 1.98 5.10 12.45
C TYR A 248 3.42 4.69 12.71
N THR A 249 4.35 5.63 12.70
CA THR A 249 5.77 5.31 12.90
C THR A 249 6.09 4.86 14.33
N ALA A 250 5.28 5.28 15.32
CA ALA A 250 5.35 4.77 16.68
C ALA A 250 4.96 3.29 16.82
N GLU A 251 4.27 2.71 15.84
CA GLU A 251 3.90 1.28 15.81
C GLU A 251 5.05 0.35 15.36
N PHE A 252 6.29 0.86 15.30
CA PHE A 252 7.44 0.09 14.85
C PHE A 252 8.65 0.32 15.75
N ASP A 253 9.52 -0.69 15.84
CA ASP A 253 10.74 -0.62 16.66
C ASP A 253 11.70 0.49 16.17
N ASN A 254 11.65 0.84 14.88
CA ASN A 254 12.43 1.92 14.28
C ASN A 254 11.83 2.38 12.93
N MET A 255 12.31 3.53 12.41
CA MET A 255 11.82 4.11 11.17
C MET A 255 12.05 3.25 9.92
N GLN A 256 13.10 2.43 9.89
CA GLN A 256 13.34 1.51 8.78
C GLN A 256 12.28 0.40 8.76
N ASP A 257 11.82 -0.08 9.91
CA ASP A 257 10.76 -1.09 10.00
C ASP A 257 9.41 -0.52 9.51
N ALA A 258 9.08 0.70 9.90
CA ALA A 258 7.88 1.40 9.41
C ALA A 258 7.91 1.57 7.89
N ARG A 259 9.07 2.01 7.37
CA ARG A 259 9.31 2.18 5.93
C ARG A 259 9.19 0.87 5.16
N ASP A 260 9.85 -0.19 5.66
CA ASP A 260 9.80 -1.53 5.06
C ASP A 260 8.37 -2.07 5.03
N ASN A 261 7.57 -1.84 6.09
CA ASN A 261 6.17 -2.24 6.12
C ASN A 261 5.37 -1.52 5.02
N ILE A 262 5.49 -0.20 4.90
CA ILE A 262 4.82 0.59 3.86
C ILE A 262 5.14 0.04 2.47
N ILE A 263 6.42 -0.17 2.17
CA ILE A 263 6.86 -0.72 0.88
C ILE A 263 6.24 -2.11 0.65
N SER A 264 6.19 -2.94 1.69
CA SER A 264 5.56 -4.26 1.61
C SER A 264 4.06 -4.18 1.33
N GLN A 265 3.31 -3.29 2.00
CA GLN A 265 1.86 -3.13 1.76
C GLN A 265 1.57 -2.73 0.31
N VAL A 266 2.34 -1.78 -0.24
CA VAL A 266 2.22 -1.36 -1.65
C VAL A 266 2.61 -2.49 -2.60
N ASN A 267 3.70 -3.20 -2.32
CA ASN A 267 4.16 -4.32 -3.15
C ASN A 267 3.06 -5.38 -3.30
N ILE A 268 2.41 -5.75 -2.18
CA ILE A 268 1.33 -6.73 -2.15
C ILE A 268 0.11 -6.20 -2.90
N ALA A 269 -0.36 -5.00 -2.58
CA ALA A 269 -1.53 -4.40 -3.23
C ALA A 269 -1.36 -4.24 -4.75
N SER A 270 -0.14 -3.89 -5.21
CA SER A 270 0.18 -3.79 -6.63
C SER A 270 -0.11 -5.08 -7.40
N GLN A 271 -0.04 -6.27 -6.78
CA GLN A 271 -0.41 -7.51 -7.47
C GLN A 271 -1.85 -7.47 -7.99
N VAL A 272 -2.80 -7.04 -7.17
CA VAL A 272 -4.23 -7.07 -7.53
C VAL A 272 -4.52 -6.06 -8.63
N TYR A 273 -3.93 -4.86 -8.57
CA TYR A 273 -4.07 -3.85 -9.62
C TYR A 273 -3.45 -4.26 -10.95
N GLU A 274 -2.31 -4.94 -10.89
CA GLU A 274 -1.63 -5.42 -12.08
C GLU A 274 -2.43 -6.51 -12.79
N ASP A 275 -2.96 -7.46 -12.02
CA ASP A 275 -3.72 -8.58 -12.55
C ASP A 275 -5.10 -8.14 -13.07
N THR A 276 -5.70 -7.11 -12.45
CA THR A 276 -7.08 -6.71 -12.73
C THR A 276 -7.17 -5.55 -13.73
N PHE A 277 -6.31 -4.54 -13.59
CA PHE A 277 -6.43 -3.27 -14.31
C PHE A 277 -5.22 -2.95 -15.20
N ASN A 278 -4.19 -3.82 -15.21
CA ASN A 278 -2.93 -3.56 -15.90
C ASN A 278 -2.22 -2.28 -15.40
N ILE A 279 -2.41 -1.95 -14.13
CA ILE A 279 -1.80 -0.80 -13.44
C ILE A 279 -0.85 -1.32 -12.37
N ALA A 280 0.43 -0.96 -12.45
CA ALA A 280 1.40 -1.19 -11.38
C ALA A 280 1.45 0.02 -10.44
N LEU A 281 1.73 -0.21 -9.16
CA LEU A 281 1.87 0.86 -8.17
C LEU A 281 3.35 1.09 -7.85
N ALA A 282 3.76 2.36 -7.83
CA ALA A 282 5.15 2.76 -7.61
C ALA A 282 5.24 3.91 -6.61
N ILE A 283 5.94 3.73 -5.50
CA ILE A 283 6.15 4.83 -4.54
C ILE A 283 7.14 5.83 -5.15
N GLN A 284 6.69 7.05 -5.44
CA GLN A 284 7.53 8.15 -5.92
C GLN A 284 7.91 9.12 -4.80
N ASN A 285 7.07 9.33 -3.79
CA ASN A 285 7.43 10.15 -2.64
C ASN A 285 7.02 9.44 -1.34
N LEU A 286 7.89 9.45 -0.33
CA LEU A 286 7.61 8.87 0.98
C LEU A 286 7.97 9.89 2.07
N THR A 287 6.97 10.44 2.75
CA THR A 287 7.16 11.36 3.87
C THR A 287 6.87 10.64 5.17
N MET A 288 7.81 10.60 6.11
CA MET A 288 7.63 9.90 7.38
C MET A 288 7.93 10.83 8.55
N SER A 289 6.95 10.95 9.45
CA SER A 289 7.10 11.73 10.67
C SER A 289 7.76 10.91 11.77
N ASP A 290 8.55 11.55 12.64
CA ASP A 290 9.09 10.91 13.83
C ASP A 290 7.98 10.30 14.71
N PRO A 291 8.26 9.21 15.44
CA PRO A 291 7.27 8.53 16.29
C PRO A 291 6.77 9.40 17.45
N SER A 292 7.43 10.53 17.74
CA SER A 292 6.97 11.48 18.75
C SER A 292 5.97 12.47 18.14
N CYS A 293 4.68 12.26 18.40
CA CYS A 293 3.64 13.17 17.95
C CYS A 293 3.79 14.58 18.54
N PRO A 294 3.66 15.65 17.73
CA PRO A 294 3.66 17.01 18.24
C PRO A 294 2.36 17.32 19.01
N ASN A 295 2.41 18.25 19.96
CA ASN A 295 1.22 18.68 20.69
C ASN A 295 0.26 19.50 19.80
N ASP A 296 0.81 20.25 18.84
CA ASP A 296 0.08 21.09 17.90
C ASP A 296 0.42 20.72 16.46
N ALA A 297 -0.53 20.92 15.54
CA ALA A 297 -0.35 20.66 14.11
C ALA A 297 0.79 21.52 13.52
N PRO A 298 1.85 20.91 12.97
CA PRO A 298 2.88 21.65 12.24
C PRO A 298 2.31 22.35 11.01
N ARG A 299 2.74 23.59 10.73
CA ARG A 299 2.24 24.36 9.56
C ARG A 299 2.55 23.67 8.22
N SER A 300 3.70 23.00 8.14
CA SER A 300 4.16 22.26 6.96
C SER A 300 3.37 20.95 6.75
N MET A 301 2.92 20.31 7.83
CA MET A 301 2.21 19.03 7.82
C MET A 301 1.06 19.06 8.83
N PRO A 302 -0.05 19.72 8.49
CA PRO A 302 -1.17 19.90 9.42
C PRO A 302 -1.88 18.59 9.79
N TRP A 303 -1.60 17.51 9.06
CA TRP A 303 -2.13 16.16 9.27
C TRP A 303 -1.32 15.33 10.29
N ASN A 304 -0.10 15.74 10.66
CA ASN A 304 0.73 15.01 11.63
C ASN A 304 0.30 15.35 13.06
N LEU A 305 -0.75 14.69 13.53
CA LEU A 305 -1.40 14.93 14.83
C LEU A 305 -1.54 13.65 15.64
N PRO A 306 -1.45 13.73 16.98
CA PRO A 306 -1.67 12.59 17.85
C PRO A 306 -3.11 12.04 17.73
N CYS A 307 -3.29 10.78 18.11
CA CYS A 307 -4.62 10.19 18.19
C CYS A 307 -5.40 10.83 19.34
N THR A 308 -6.37 11.68 19.00
CA THR A 308 -7.24 12.34 19.99
C THR A 308 -8.69 12.16 19.57
N ALA A 309 -9.62 12.17 20.53
CA ALA A 309 -11.05 12.07 20.25
C ALA A 309 -11.62 13.26 19.46
N ASN A 310 -10.85 14.35 19.32
CA ASN A 310 -11.27 15.59 18.65
C ASN A 310 -10.85 15.65 17.16
N VAL A 311 -10.09 14.67 16.68
CA VAL A 311 -9.62 14.62 15.29
C VAL A 311 -9.96 13.24 14.74
N ASP A 312 -11.09 13.15 14.06
CA ASP A 312 -11.54 11.91 13.45
C ASP A 312 -10.88 11.67 12.08
N ILE A 313 -11.24 10.56 11.43
CA ILE A 313 -10.69 10.18 10.14
C ILE A 313 -11.10 11.15 9.01
N ASN A 314 -12.25 11.82 9.14
CA ASN A 314 -12.67 12.86 8.20
C ASN A 314 -11.81 14.10 8.31
N ASP A 315 -11.55 14.55 9.54
CA ASP A 315 -10.64 15.66 9.80
C ASP A 315 -9.25 15.35 9.26
N ARG A 316 -8.76 14.12 9.47
CA ARG A 316 -7.48 13.65 8.91
C ARG A 316 -7.47 13.69 7.39
N LEU A 317 -8.49 13.15 6.72
CA LEU A 317 -8.59 13.22 5.25
C LEU A 317 -8.63 14.67 4.77
N ASN A 318 -9.40 15.54 5.42
CA ASN A 318 -9.53 16.94 5.03
C ASN A 318 -8.21 17.70 5.20
N LEU A 319 -7.51 17.53 6.32
CA LEU A 319 -6.21 18.14 6.58
C LEU A 319 -5.16 17.64 5.56
N PHE A 320 -5.16 16.33 5.29
CA PHE A 320 -4.24 15.71 4.34
C PHE A 320 -4.52 16.13 2.90
N THR A 321 -5.79 16.21 2.50
CA THR A 321 -6.22 16.67 1.17
C THR A 321 -5.82 18.14 0.94
N GLN A 322 -5.98 18.99 1.96
CA GLN A 322 -5.54 20.39 1.88
C GLN A 322 -4.01 20.52 1.74
N TRP A 323 -3.26 19.62 2.38
CA TRP A 323 -1.81 19.54 2.23
C TRP A 323 -1.41 19.04 0.82
N ARG A 324 -2.01 17.94 0.35
CA ARG A 324 -1.87 17.41 -1.01
C ARG A 324 -2.07 18.49 -2.07
N GLY A 325 -3.10 19.33 -1.88
CA GLY A 325 -3.44 20.42 -2.79
C GLY A 325 -2.41 21.55 -2.91
N ARG A 326 -1.38 21.55 -2.07
CA ARG A 326 -0.26 22.50 -2.12
C ARG A 326 0.95 21.94 -2.86
N LEU A 327 1.01 20.62 -3.05
CA LEU A 327 2.14 19.94 -3.67
C LEU A 327 2.10 20.08 -5.19
N ARG A 328 3.28 20.21 -5.80
CA ARG A 328 3.48 20.25 -7.25
C ARG A 328 4.30 19.04 -7.67
N ASP A 329 3.63 17.90 -7.66
CA ASP A 329 4.15 16.60 -8.08
C ASP A 329 3.25 15.99 -9.16
N ASP A 330 3.66 14.84 -9.69
CA ASP A 330 2.90 14.04 -10.66
C ASP A 330 2.31 12.76 -10.03
N ASN A 331 2.22 12.70 -8.69
CA ASN A 331 1.65 11.54 -8.00
C ASN A 331 0.16 11.40 -8.33
N ALA A 332 -0.24 10.19 -8.72
CA ALA A 332 -1.61 9.79 -8.99
C ALA A 332 -2.50 9.89 -7.76
N VAL A 333 -1.95 9.57 -6.60
CA VAL A 333 -2.62 9.70 -5.30
C VAL A 333 -1.59 9.95 -4.21
N TRP A 334 -2.01 10.61 -3.13
CA TRP A 334 -1.31 10.56 -1.87
C TRP A 334 -2.10 9.76 -0.83
N SER A 335 -1.44 8.85 -0.13
CA SER A 335 -2.04 8.02 0.91
C SER A 335 -1.43 8.32 2.28
N LEU A 336 -2.28 8.64 3.26
CA LEU A 336 -1.86 8.86 4.64
C LEU A 336 -2.00 7.56 5.44
N PHE A 337 -0.88 7.03 5.90
CA PHE A 337 -0.81 5.89 6.81
C PHE A 337 -0.82 6.40 8.26
N SER A 338 -1.76 5.90 9.06
CA SER A 338 -2.00 6.32 10.44
C SER A 338 -2.29 5.13 11.35
N ALA A 339 -1.99 5.23 12.64
CA ALA A 339 -2.47 4.28 13.66
C ALA A 339 -3.74 4.77 14.38
N CYS A 340 -4.21 5.98 14.07
CA CYS A 340 -5.35 6.57 14.74
C CYS A 340 -6.68 6.08 14.17
N ARG A 341 -7.42 5.31 14.99
CA ARG A 341 -8.75 4.79 14.64
C ARG A 341 -9.85 5.79 14.97
N SER A 342 -10.90 5.78 14.16
CA SER A 342 -12.13 6.55 14.41
C SER A 342 -13.31 5.59 14.43
N GLY A 343 -13.70 5.13 15.61
CA GLY A 343 -14.69 4.06 15.76
C GLY A 343 -14.22 2.77 15.08
N SER A 344 -15.10 2.17 14.26
CA SER A 344 -14.77 1.01 13.42
C SER A 344 -14.12 1.38 12.09
N THR A 345 -14.09 2.65 11.70
CA THR A 345 -13.58 3.09 10.40
C THR A 345 -12.06 2.99 10.34
N VAL A 346 -11.57 2.27 9.32
CA VAL A 346 -10.14 2.01 9.10
C VAL A 346 -9.61 2.58 7.79
N GLY A 347 -10.46 3.16 6.96
CA GLY A 347 -10.03 3.87 5.77
C GLY A 347 -11.09 4.85 5.26
N ILE A 348 -10.63 5.85 4.52
CA ILE A 348 -11.48 6.83 3.84
C ILE A 348 -10.77 7.41 2.61
N ALA A 349 -11.53 7.59 1.53
CA ALA A 349 -11.01 8.14 0.28
C ALA A 349 -12.02 9.04 -0.44
N TRP A 350 -11.47 9.91 -1.30
CA TRP A 350 -12.24 10.63 -2.30
C TRP A 350 -12.50 9.75 -3.53
N ILE A 351 -13.77 9.56 -3.89
CA ILE A 351 -14.12 8.76 -5.07
C ILE A 351 -13.77 9.50 -6.35
N GLY A 352 -13.15 8.80 -7.31
CA GLY A 352 -12.88 9.30 -8.67
C GLY A 352 -11.89 10.48 -8.72
N SER A 353 -11.05 10.63 -7.71
CA SER A 353 -10.13 11.76 -7.58
C SER A 353 -8.71 11.49 -8.10
N LEU A 354 -8.44 10.31 -8.66
CA LEU A 354 -7.11 9.96 -9.18
C LEU A 354 -6.53 11.07 -10.08
N CYS A 355 -5.21 11.25 -10.04
CA CYS A 355 -4.43 12.27 -10.75
C CYS A 355 -4.74 13.74 -10.40
N ASN A 356 -5.78 14.01 -9.59
CA ASN A 356 -6.17 15.37 -9.26
C ASN A 356 -5.24 16.05 -8.25
N ARG A 357 -4.88 17.32 -8.52
CA ARG A 357 -3.93 18.13 -7.72
C ARG A 357 -4.60 19.31 -6.97
N SER A 358 -5.89 19.55 -7.15
CA SER A 358 -6.72 20.66 -6.59
C SER A 358 -6.31 22.12 -6.87
N ARG A 359 -5.09 22.42 -7.33
CA ARG A 359 -4.71 23.76 -7.82
C ARG A 359 -4.21 23.67 -9.25
N GLY A 360 -5.10 24.00 -10.19
CA GLY A 360 -4.82 23.98 -11.63
C GLY A 360 -5.33 22.73 -12.36
N SER A 361 -6.33 22.03 -11.83
CA SER A 361 -7.02 20.97 -12.58
C SER A 361 -7.65 21.58 -13.84
N SER A 362 -7.09 21.27 -15.00
CA SER A 362 -7.60 21.70 -16.31
C SER A 362 -8.83 20.90 -16.74
N TRP A 363 -9.17 19.82 -16.01
CA TRP A 363 -10.44 19.13 -16.12
C TRP A 363 -11.54 20.01 -15.50
N GLY A 364 -12.53 20.38 -16.32
CA GLY A 364 -13.50 21.46 -16.12
C GLY A 364 -14.48 21.36 -14.94
N ARG A 365 -14.14 20.66 -13.85
CA ARG A 365 -14.88 20.64 -12.59
C ARG A 365 -13.87 20.80 -11.48
N GLY A 366 -13.93 21.91 -10.72
CA GLY A 366 -13.00 22.20 -9.61
C GLY A 366 -12.88 21.01 -8.67
N GLY A 367 -11.80 20.24 -8.82
CA GLY A 367 -11.77 18.88 -8.30
C GLY A 367 -10.92 18.75 -7.03
N THR A 368 -11.29 17.76 -6.23
CA THR A 368 -10.63 17.47 -4.95
C THR A 368 -9.29 16.79 -5.16
N ALA A 369 -8.26 17.23 -4.44
CA ALA A 369 -6.93 16.66 -4.54
C ALA A 369 -6.96 15.15 -4.21
N SER A 370 -6.29 14.33 -5.02
CA SER A 370 -6.28 12.87 -4.87
C SER A 370 -5.61 12.48 -3.55
N ALA A 371 -6.44 12.03 -2.61
CA ALA A 371 -6.01 11.66 -1.27
C ALA A 371 -6.87 10.55 -0.67
N ASN A 372 -6.26 9.72 0.18
CA ASN A 372 -6.93 8.78 1.06
C ASN A 372 -6.18 8.63 2.40
N VAL A 373 -6.84 7.99 3.38
CA VAL A 373 -6.27 7.64 4.68
C VAL A 373 -6.43 6.15 4.90
N VAL A 374 -5.36 5.50 5.33
CA VAL A 374 -5.27 4.06 5.64
C VAL A 374 -4.85 3.91 7.09
N VAL A 375 -5.70 3.27 7.90
CA VAL A 375 -5.39 2.95 9.28
C VAL A 375 -4.73 1.59 9.38
N ARG A 376 -3.70 1.50 10.22
CA ARG A 376 -2.99 0.25 10.49
C ARG A 376 -3.93 -0.83 11.07
N THR A 377 -4.00 -1.96 10.38
CA THR A 377 -4.74 -3.16 10.78
C THR A 377 -3.95 -4.42 10.40
N THR A 378 -4.50 -5.60 10.65
CA THR A 378 -3.96 -6.88 10.14
C THR A 378 -4.21 -7.09 8.65
N SER A 379 -5.11 -6.31 8.06
CA SER A 379 -5.52 -6.32 6.65
C SER A 379 -5.09 -5.04 5.93
N GLU A 380 -3.99 -4.43 6.35
CA GLU A 380 -3.58 -3.08 5.95
C GLU A 380 -3.43 -2.92 4.42
N TRP A 381 -2.79 -3.86 3.72
CA TRP A 381 -2.69 -3.80 2.25
C TRP A 381 -4.07 -3.86 1.56
N GLN A 382 -5.05 -4.54 2.15
CA GLN A 382 -6.41 -4.67 1.61
C GLN A 382 -7.16 -3.35 1.80
N VAL A 383 -6.98 -2.69 2.96
CA VAL A 383 -7.50 -1.33 3.20
C VAL A 383 -6.86 -0.36 2.21
N PHE A 384 -5.54 -0.40 2.02
CA PHE A 384 -4.87 0.45 1.04
C PHE A 384 -5.39 0.23 -0.38
N ALA A 385 -5.59 -1.03 -0.80
CA ALA A 385 -6.19 -1.34 -2.10
C ALA A 385 -7.65 -0.89 -2.20
N HIS A 386 -8.44 -1.02 -1.13
CA HIS A 386 -9.82 -0.54 -1.09
C HIS A 386 -9.89 0.98 -1.30
N GLU A 387 -9.09 1.74 -0.54
CA GLU A 387 -9.10 3.20 -0.61
C GLU A 387 -8.57 3.73 -1.95
N LEU A 388 -7.57 3.08 -2.53
CA LEU A 388 -7.08 3.44 -3.86
C LEU A 388 -8.13 3.14 -4.95
N ALA A 389 -8.92 2.08 -4.81
CA ALA A 389 -9.99 1.76 -5.75
C ALA A 389 -11.11 2.82 -5.70
N HIS A 390 -11.41 3.38 -4.52
CA HIS A 390 -12.26 4.57 -4.45
C HIS A 390 -11.67 5.74 -5.25
N ASN A 391 -10.38 6.06 -5.10
CA ASN A 391 -9.77 7.13 -5.91
C ASN A 391 -9.89 6.87 -7.43
N LEU A 392 -9.93 5.59 -7.85
CA LEU A 392 -10.19 5.14 -9.23
C LEU A 392 -11.68 5.11 -9.63
N GLY A 393 -12.60 5.52 -8.76
CA GLY A 393 -14.03 5.63 -9.07
C GLY A 393 -14.90 4.47 -8.58
N ALA A 394 -14.34 3.49 -7.86
CA ALA A 394 -15.15 2.39 -7.34
C ALA A 394 -16.10 2.83 -6.23
N SER A 395 -17.29 2.23 -6.22
CA SER A 395 -18.21 2.22 -5.08
C SER A 395 -18.01 0.95 -4.26
N HIS A 396 -18.63 0.89 -3.08
CA HIS A 396 -18.66 -0.36 -2.30
C HIS A 396 -19.45 -1.45 -3.02
N ASP A 397 -19.08 -2.71 -2.79
CA ASP A 397 -19.91 -3.85 -3.17
C ASP A 397 -21.13 -3.95 -2.26
N CYS A 398 -22.27 -4.37 -2.83
CA CYS A 398 -23.52 -4.50 -2.07
C CYS A 398 -23.42 -5.62 -1.03
N THR A 399 -23.86 -5.32 0.19
CA THR A 399 -24.04 -6.31 1.26
C THR A 399 -25.49 -6.79 1.30
N SER A 400 -25.78 -7.83 2.10
CA SER A 400 -27.16 -8.30 2.31
C SER A 400 -28.11 -7.23 2.82
N GLY A 401 -27.61 -6.22 3.55
CA GLY A 401 -28.42 -5.11 4.06
C GLY A 401 -28.82 -4.09 2.99
N ASP A 402 -28.03 -3.97 1.93
CA ASP A 402 -28.31 -3.06 0.80
C ASP A 402 -29.31 -3.68 -0.20
N CYS A 403 -29.45 -5.01 -0.19
CA CYS A 403 -30.31 -5.74 -1.11
C CYS A 403 -31.75 -5.79 -0.57
N GLY A 404 -32.69 -5.16 -1.29
CA GLY A 404 -34.12 -5.26 -0.99
C GLY A 404 -34.65 -6.70 -1.11
N THR A 405 -35.89 -6.92 -0.68
CA THR A 405 -36.56 -8.25 -0.72
C THR A 405 -36.68 -8.85 -2.12
N SER A 406 -36.55 -8.05 -3.18
CA SER A 406 -36.49 -8.50 -4.58
C SER A 406 -35.12 -9.04 -5.00
N GLY A 407 -34.09 -8.93 -4.15
CA GLY A 407 -32.70 -9.26 -4.51
C GLY A 407 -32.00 -8.16 -5.33
N TYR A 408 -32.55 -6.94 -5.34
CA TYR A 408 -32.00 -5.76 -6.01
C TYR A 408 -31.66 -4.68 -4.98
N SER A 409 -30.54 -3.96 -5.18
CA SER A 409 -30.31 -2.71 -4.46
C SER A 409 -31.33 -1.65 -4.95
N PRO A 410 -32.07 -0.98 -4.05
CA PRO A 410 -32.98 0.12 -4.40
C PRO A 410 -32.27 1.39 -4.88
N SER A 411 -30.95 1.48 -4.71
CA SER A 411 -30.13 2.60 -5.16
C SER A 411 -28.91 2.12 -5.94
N ASP A 412 -28.42 2.99 -6.83
CA ASP A 412 -27.20 2.77 -7.63
C ASP A 412 -25.92 3.08 -6.82
N ASP A 413 -26.02 3.05 -5.48
CA ASP A 413 -24.95 3.46 -4.57
C ASP A 413 -23.95 2.33 -4.27
N CYS A 414 -24.25 1.09 -4.68
CA CYS A 414 -23.39 -0.07 -4.46
C CYS A 414 -23.26 -0.94 -5.72
N CYS A 415 -22.18 -1.73 -5.75
CA CYS A 415 -21.84 -2.63 -6.82
C CYS A 415 -22.43 -4.03 -6.59
N PRO A 416 -23.42 -4.47 -7.38
CA PRO A 416 -23.98 -5.80 -7.22
C PRO A 416 -23.01 -6.89 -7.67
N ARG A 417 -23.16 -8.11 -7.13
CA ARG A 417 -22.33 -9.26 -7.49
C ARG A 417 -22.40 -9.60 -9.00
N SER A 418 -23.59 -9.48 -9.57
CA SER A 418 -23.91 -9.78 -10.98
C SER A 418 -25.22 -9.11 -11.35
N GLU A 419 -25.58 -9.11 -12.64
CA GLU A 419 -26.86 -8.55 -13.13
C GLU A 419 -28.08 -9.07 -12.37
N THR A 420 -28.05 -10.34 -11.94
CA THR A 420 -29.19 -11.02 -11.28
C THR A 420 -28.99 -11.27 -9.78
N THR A 421 -27.83 -10.92 -9.22
CA THR A 421 -27.51 -11.15 -7.80
C THR A 421 -26.95 -9.88 -7.19
N CYS A 422 -27.68 -9.27 -6.26
CA CYS A 422 -27.22 -8.09 -5.55
C CYS A 422 -26.09 -8.41 -4.56
N ASP A 423 -26.34 -9.29 -3.58
CA ASP A 423 -25.41 -9.51 -2.46
C ASP A 423 -24.08 -10.11 -2.92
N ALA A 424 -23.00 -9.33 -2.72
CA ALA A 424 -21.63 -9.74 -3.00
C ALA A 424 -21.08 -10.73 -1.98
N ARG A 425 -21.82 -10.98 -0.89
CA ARG A 425 -21.52 -11.92 0.20
C ARG A 425 -20.23 -11.61 0.95
N ASN A 426 -19.85 -10.34 0.98
CA ASN A 426 -18.63 -9.86 1.64
C ASN A 426 -17.37 -10.59 1.14
N GLN A 427 -17.26 -10.87 -0.17
CA GLN A 427 -16.19 -11.73 -0.73
C GLN A 427 -15.07 -10.98 -1.46
N TYR A 428 -15.24 -9.68 -1.69
CA TYR A 428 -14.36 -8.88 -2.55
C TYR A 428 -13.79 -7.67 -1.81
N ILE A 429 -12.71 -7.10 -2.35
CA ILE A 429 -11.97 -5.99 -1.73
C ILE A 429 -12.85 -4.78 -1.45
N MET A 430 -13.83 -4.48 -2.31
CA MET A 430 -14.73 -3.31 -2.14
C MET A 430 -15.88 -3.55 -1.16
N ASN A 431 -15.85 -4.61 -0.36
CA ASN A 431 -16.78 -4.76 0.76
C ASN A 431 -16.64 -3.58 1.74
N PRO A 432 -17.74 -2.93 2.20
CA PRO A 432 -17.68 -1.82 3.16
C PRO A 432 -17.11 -2.22 4.54
N GLN A 433 -16.94 -3.52 4.79
CA GLN A 433 -16.23 -4.05 5.94
C GLN A 433 -14.97 -4.80 5.49
N SER A 434 -13.82 -4.18 5.68
CA SER A 434 -12.52 -4.82 5.46
C SER A 434 -12.43 -6.12 6.27
N SER A 435 -12.16 -7.22 5.57
CA SER A 435 -11.97 -8.52 6.19
C SER A 435 -10.71 -9.17 5.63
N PRO A 436 -10.01 -9.97 6.43
CA PRO A 436 -8.91 -10.81 5.96
C PRO A 436 -9.41 -11.79 4.90
N GLY A 437 -8.63 -11.95 3.83
CA GLY A 437 -9.00 -12.87 2.73
C GLY A 437 -9.91 -12.29 1.65
N LEU A 438 -10.06 -10.96 1.59
CA LEU A 438 -10.69 -10.22 0.48
C LEU A 438 -9.60 -9.77 -0.49
N GLU A 439 -9.51 -10.43 -1.64
CA GLU A 439 -8.26 -10.43 -2.42
C GLU A 439 -8.48 -10.28 -3.92
N GLU A 440 -9.75 -10.15 -4.32
CA GLU A 440 -10.22 -9.94 -5.68
C GLU A 440 -11.19 -8.77 -5.69
N PHE A 441 -11.19 -7.99 -6.77
CA PHE A 441 -12.25 -7.02 -7.04
C PHE A 441 -13.47 -7.73 -7.62
N SER A 442 -14.67 -7.29 -7.26
CA SER A 442 -15.89 -7.85 -7.84
C SER A 442 -15.98 -7.51 -9.34
N PRO A 443 -16.68 -8.32 -10.16
CA PRO A 443 -16.92 -7.99 -11.56
C PRO A 443 -17.54 -6.59 -11.76
N CYS A 444 -18.43 -6.15 -10.86
CA CYS A 444 -19.00 -4.80 -10.92
C CYS A 444 -17.94 -3.72 -10.67
N THR A 445 -17.08 -3.90 -9.66
CA THR A 445 -15.99 -2.97 -9.38
C THR A 445 -15.06 -2.85 -10.60
N ILE A 446 -14.75 -3.98 -11.24
CA ILE A 446 -13.91 -4.02 -12.44
C ILE A 446 -14.55 -3.19 -13.56
N GLY A 447 -15.81 -3.46 -13.86
CA GLY A 447 -16.61 -2.72 -14.85
C GLY A 447 -16.64 -1.23 -14.61
N THR A 448 -16.87 -0.84 -13.35
CA THR A 448 -16.98 0.56 -12.93
C THR A 448 -15.66 1.30 -13.11
N ILE A 449 -14.55 0.72 -12.65
CA ILE A 449 -13.23 1.36 -12.83
C ILE A 449 -12.87 1.45 -14.31
N CYS A 450 -12.99 0.36 -15.07
CA CYS A 450 -12.58 0.37 -16.48
C CYS A 450 -13.41 1.34 -17.32
N THR A 451 -14.73 1.35 -17.14
CA THR A 451 -15.62 2.31 -17.84
C THR A 451 -15.32 3.74 -17.41
N GLY A 452 -15.10 3.99 -16.11
CA GLY A 452 -14.74 5.31 -15.61
C GLY A 452 -13.43 5.85 -16.20
N ILE A 453 -12.47 4.97 -16.50
CA ILE A 453 -11.24 5.32 -17.21
C ILE A 453 -11.53 5.58 -18.70
N GLY A 454 -12.28 4.70 -19.36
CA GLY A 454 -12.54 4.76 -20.81
C GLY A 454 -13.40 5.95 -21.23
N GLU A 455 -14.38 6.32 -20.41
CA GLU A 455 -15.28 7.46 -20.63
C GLU A 455 -14.75 8.78 -20.05
N GLU A 456 -13.51 8.79 -19.57
CA GLU A 456 -12.82 9.96 -19.00
C GLU A 456 -13.54 10.57 -17.78
N HIS A 457 -14.31 9.75 -17.05
CA HIS A 457 -14.93 10.14 -15.78
C HIS A 457 -13.92 10.21 -14.64
N VAL A 458 -12.78 9.51 -14.76
CA VAL A 458 -11.65 9.55 -13.83
C VAL A 458 -10.40 9.98 -14.58
N ASP A 459 -9.72 11.01 -14.06
CA ASP A 459 -8.46 11.48 -14.63
C ASP A 459 -7.36 10.42 -14.42
N THR A 460 -6.81 9.94 -15.52
CA THR A 460 -5.69 8.99 -15.55
C THR A 460 -4.48 9.53 -16.29
N SER A 461 -4.46 10.83 -16.61
CA SER A 461 -3.41 11.44 -17.43
C SER A 461 -2.02 11.43 -16.80
N CYS A 462 -1.94 11.18 -15.49
CA CYS A 462 -0.69 11.07 -14.75
C CYS A 462 -0.10 9.65 -14.74
N LEU A 463 -0.81 8.65 -15.27
CA LEU A 463 -0.30 7.30 -15.38
C LEU A 463 0.75 7.23 -16.49
N VAL A 464 1.94 6.75 -16.14
CA VAL A 464 3.10 6.68 -17.06
C VAL A 464 3.26 5.27 -17.63
N SER A 465 4.03 5.14 -18.71
CA SER A 465 4.44 3.83 -19.23
C SER A 465 5.51 3.20 -18.34
N GLU A 466 5.65 1.87 -18.42
CA GLU A 466 6.64 1.14 -17.62
C GLU A 466 8.08 1.56 -17.94
N ASP A 467 8.36 1.95 -19.18
CA ASP A 467 9.69 2.39 -19.64
C ASP A 467 10.06 3.81 -19.15
N GLU A 468 9.06 4.61 -18.78
CA GLU A 468 9.25 5.97 -18.25
C GLU A 468 9.52 5.99 -16.74
N VAL A 469 9.33 4.86 -16.05
CA VAL A 469 9.66 4.72 -14.64
C VAL A 469 11.10 4.24 -14.52
N PRO A 470 12.03 5.05 -14.01
CA PRO A 470 13.37 4.56 -13.76
C PRO A 470 13.29 3.46 -12.70
N ASP A 471 13.77 2.26 -13.02
CA ASP A 471 13.69 1.09 -12.13
C ASP A 471 14.66 1.26 -10.95
N ILE A 472 14.19 1.06 -9.73
CA ILE A 472 15.03 1.07 -8.51
C ILE A 472 16.14 0.01 -8.53
N ASN A 473 15.97 -1.03 -9.36
CA ASN A 473 16.87 -2.18 -9.44
C ASN A 473 18.05 -1.98 -10.40
N ASP A 474 18.08 -0.90 -11.18
CA ASP A 474 19.18 -0.61 -12.10
C ASP A 474 20.37 -0.02 -11.34
N SER A 475 21.54 -0.65 -11.49
CA SER A 475 22.80 -0.23 -10.85
C SER A 475 23.14 1.23 -11.22
N GLN A 476 23.47 2.04 -10.23
CA GLN A 476 23.84 3.44 -10.40
C GLN A 476 25.29 3.67 -9.98
N CYS A 477 26.15 3.75 -10.99
CA CYS A 477 27.52 4.13 -10.76
C CYS A 477 27.65 5.55 -10.19
N GLY A 478 28.38 5.68 -9.09
CA GLY A 478 28.77 6.94 -8.49
C GLY A 478 27.98 7.27 -7.23
N ASN A 479 27.27 6.31 -6.65
CA ASN A 479 26.53 6.45 -5.40
C ASN A 479 27.33 5.96 -4.18
N GLY A 480 28.48 5.34 -4.40
CA GLY A 480 29.41 4.85 -3.38
C GLY A 480 29.07 3.46 -2.83
N ILE A 481 28.21 2.70 -3.51
CA ILE A 481 27.81 1.34 -3.18
C ILE A 481 28.14 0.47 -4.40
N VAL A 482 28.89 -0.62 -4.18
CA VAL A 482 29.20 -1.54 -5.27
C VAL A 482 27.95 -2.37 -5.57
N GLU A 483 27.34 -2.12 -6.73
CA GLU A 483 26.15 -2.82 -7.21
C GLU A 483 26.51 -3.91 -8.25
N PRO A 484 25.59 -4.83 -8.59
CA PRO A 484 25.85 -5.86 -9.60
C PRO A 484 26.27 -5.24 -10.94
N GLY A 485 27.38 -5.72 -11.49
CA GLY A 485 28.00 -5.14 -12.70
C GLY A 485 29.10 -4.13 -12.42
N GLU A 486 29.27 -3.69 -11.18
CA GLU A 486 30.34 -2.79 -10.74
C GLU A 486 31.45 -3.58 -10.03
N SER A 487 32.70 -3.15 -10.20
CA SER A 487 33.83 -3.71 -9.44
C SER A 487 34.29 -2.78 -8.30
N CYS A 488 33.77 -1.56 -8.26
CA CYS A 488 34.00 -0.57 -7.20
C CYS A 488 32.99 0.59 -7.34
N ASP A 489 32.73 1.34 -6.28
CA ASP A 489 32.07 2.64 -6.37
C ASP A 489 32.57 3.57 -5.25
N CYS A 490 33.08 4.73 -5.65
CA CYS A 490 33.68 5.74 -4.80
C CYS A 490 32.80 6.99 -4.57
N GLY A 491 31.57 7.02 -5.10
CA GLY A 491 30.64 8.13 -4.88
C GLY A 491 30.66 9.22 -5.95
N GLY A 492 31.04 8.86 -7.19
CA GLY A 492 30.97 9.75 -8.36
C GLY A 492 32.12 10.75 -8.44
N GLU A 493 32.16 11.58 -9.49
CA GLU A 493 33.32 12.44 -9.79
C GLU A 493 33.66 13.43 -8.68
N GLU A 494 32.67 13.93 -7.93
CA GLU A 494 32.90 14.90 -6.85
C GLU A 494 33.45 14.28 -5.56
N ARG A 495 33.12 13.02 -5.26
CA ARG A 495 33.52 12.36 -4.00
C ARG A 495 34.67 11.38 -4.19
N CYS A 496 34.95 11.00 -5.43
CA CYS A 496 36.03 10.08 -5.75
C CYS A 496 37.36 10.83 -5.84
N PRO A 497 38.35 10.52 -4.98
CA PRO A 497 39.68 11.11 -5.09
C PRO A 497 40.30 10.82 -6.47
N GLU A 498 41.11 11.75 -7.01
CA GLU A 498 41.76 11.55 -8.32
C GLU A 498 42.64 10.29 -8.37
N ASP A 499 43.23 9.92 -7.23
CA ASP A 499 44.07 8.73 -6.99
C ASP A 499 43.27 7.47 -6.62
N SER A 500 41.94 7.53 -6.67
CA SER A 500 41.08 6.38 -6.41
C SER A 500 41.35 5.24 -7.38
N CYS A 501 41.38 4.03 -6.83
CA CYS A 501 41.43 2.78 -7.60
C CYS A 501 40.16 2.57 -8.44
N CYS A 502 39.11 3.35 -8.19
CA CYS A 502 37.82 3.26 -8.88
C CYS A 502 37.64 4.36 -9.93
N ASN A 503 37.10 3.99 -11.09
CA ASN A 503 36.64 4.96 -12.08
C ASN A 503 35.25 5.49 -11.67
N PRO A 504 35.11 6.80 -11.40
CA PRO A 504 33.86 7.37 -10.89
C PRO A 504 32.70 7.39 -11.90
N SER A 505 32.98 7.29 -13.21
CA SER A 505 31.97 7.38 -14.26
C SER A 505 31.54 5.98 -14.76
N THR A 506 32.33 4.93 -14.48
CA THR A 506 32.06 3.56 -14.94
C THR A 506 31.96 2.53 -13.82
N CYS A 507 32.37 2.87 -12.60
CA CYS A 507 32.35 2.00 -11.42
C CYS A 507 33.09 0.68 -11.66
N GLN A 508 34.18 0.83 -12.43
CA GLN A 508 35.16 -0.21 -12.69
C GLN A 508 36.50 0.15 -12.08
N LEU A 509 37.24 -0.87 -11.65
CA LEU A 509 38.62 -0.70 -11.22
C LEU A 509 39.46 -0.13 -12.37
N ARG A 510 40.29 0.86 -12.07
CA ARG A 510 41.27 1.41 -13.03
C ARG A 510 42.33 0.36 -13.35
N SER A 511 42.91 0.44 -14.55
CA SER A 511 43.93 -0.50 -15.00
C SER A 511 45.13 -0.53 -14.04
N GLY A 512 45.44 -1.71 -13.49
CA GLY A 512 46.52 -1.92 -12.52
C GLY A 512 46.09 -1.92 -11.04
N ALA A 513 44.80 -1.77 -10.74
CA ALA A 513 44.27 -1.89 -9.39
C ALA A 513 43.63 -3.27 -9.15
N ASP A 514 44.08 -3.97 -8.10
CA ASP A 514 43.58 -5.32 -7.78
C ASP A 514 42.39 -5.32 -6.81
N ARG A 515 42.23 -4.27 -5.98
CA ARG A 515 41.19 -4.17 -4.94
C ARG A 515 40.83 -2.72 -4.60
N PHE A 516 39.55 -2.44 -4.36
CA PHE A 516 39.04 -1.18 -3.81
C PHE A 516 38.74 -1.33 -2.30
N LYS A 517 39.28 -0.46 -1.45
CA LYS A 517 38.96 -0.39 -0.01
C LYS A 517 38.18 0.90 0.27
N ARG A 518 36.99 0.79 0.86
CA ARG A 518 36.22 1.94 1.36
C ARG A 518 37.07 2.68 2.40
N PHE A 519 37.29 3.98 2.21
CA PHE A 519 37.86 4.82 3.26
C PHE A 519 36.85 4.94 4.39
N SER A 520 37.10 4.26 5.51
CA SER A 520 36.41 4.51 6.77
C SER A 520 36.73 5.94 7.21
N LEU A 521 35.71 6.80 7.37
CA LEU A 521 35.87 8.11 8.00
C LEU A 521 36.64 7.96 9.33
N PRO A 522 37.66 8.78 9.60
CA PRO A 522 38.33 8.72 10.89
C PRO A 522 37.34 9.10 11.99
N ARG A 523 37.22 8.26 13.03
CA ARG A 523 36.59 8.61 14.31
C ARG A 523 37.27 9.87 14.87
N LYS A 524 36.72 11.03 14.58
CA LYS A 524 36.89 12.22 15.43
C LYS A 524 35.55 12.47 16.09
N TYR A 525 35.44 12.02 17.32
CA TYR A 525 34.94 12.74 18.49
C TYR A 525 34.99 11.75 19.66
N SER A 526 36.18 11.65 20.25
CA SER A 526 36.38 11.12 21.59
C SER A 526 36.91 12.29 22.42
N LEU A 527 36.21 12.61 23.51
CA LEU A 527 36.55 13.51 24.61
C LEU A 527 36.54 15.03 24.31
N LEU A 528 35.45 15.71 24.69
CA LEU A 528 35.29 16.42 25.96
C LEU A 528 33.83 16.82 26.17
#